data_AF-A0A419FVJ4-F1
#
_entry.id   AF-A0A419FVJ4-F1
#
_cell.length_a   1.000
_cell.length_b   1.000
_cell.length_c   1.000
_cell.angle_alpha   90.00
_cell.angle_beta   90.00
_cell.angle_gamma   90.00
#
_symmetry.space_group_name_H-M   'P 1'
#
loop_
_entity.id
_entity.type
_entity.pdbx_description
1 polymer ?
#
loop_
_entity_poly.entity_id
_entity_poly.type
_entity_poly.pdbx_seq_one_letter_code
_entity_poly.pdbx_strand_id
1 'polypeptide(L)'
;MTHLSDENFETFFFSLINRDAIDLRDITFIDPCGMVGLLDAGRYLSLNNKRKTLALPASGDVLKYLERMDFFRFAGRYFDLVPEAPDLSGKFLRSSGTDVLLEITPIEKSDDIHFIVGKVKKRAHKILEKHLHYDDNAINGFIVALSEVCQNIIEHSENTGLVGIQKYHFQKLNKNVVKIAVTDLGIGFRKSLATRFPIRDDMEALEKALLHGLSRHVDEGRGHGLAAVKRFVNRWDGKLSIRSGNAKLSIIPDWGWGKKRETGLAYFPGSYINIMLLEV
;
A
#
# COMPACT_ATOMS: atom_id res chain seq x y z
N MET A 1 16.31 -8.27 10.77
CA MET A 1 15.74 -7.16 9.97
C MET A 1 14.99 -6.27 10.95
N THR A 2 15.23 -4.95 10.95
CA THR A 2 14.64 -4.05 11.98
C THR A 2 13.48 -3.20 11.47
N HIS A 3 13.24 -3.17 10.16
CA HIS A 3 12.17 -2.39 9.53
C HIS A 3 11.35 -3.31 8.63
N LEU A 4 10.05 -3.08 8.50
CA LEU A 4 9.22 -3.73 7.49
C LEU A 4 8.55 -2.65 6.62
N SER A 5 9.00 -2.53 5.38
CA SER A 5 8.61 -1.49 4.43
C SER A 5 8.62 -1.99 2.99
N ASP A 6 8.17 -1.15 2.05
CA ASP A 6 8.22 -1.44 0.60
C ASP A 6 9.60 -1.90 0.09
N GLU A 7 10.69 -1.50 0.74
CA GLU A 7 12.05 -1.79 0.30
C GLU A 7 12.53 -3.19 0.65
N ASN A 8 12.01 -3.75 1.74
CA ASN A 8 12.41 -5.06 2.22
C ASN A 8 11.24 -6.06 2.23
N PHE A 9 10.08 -5.63 1.73
CA PHE A 9 8.88 -6.44 1.62
C PHE A 9 9.14 -7.72 0.80
N GLU A 10 9.89 -7.67 -0.30
CA GLU A 10 10.13 -8.87 -1.12
C GLU A 10 10.92 -9.95 -0.36
N THR A 11 11.96 -9.55 0.38
CA THR A 11 12.74 -10.45 1.24
C THR A 11 11.86 -11.03 2.34
N PHE A 12 11.01 -10.18 2.93
CA PHE A 12 10.06 -10.59 3.95
C PHE A 12 9.02 -11.58 3.42
N PHE A 13 8.40 -11.27 2.30
CA PHE A 13 7.39 -12.10 1.65
C PHE A 13 7.98 -13.45 1.24
N PHE A 14 9.21 -13.47 0.70
CA PHE A 14 9.94 -14.71 0.42
C PHE A 14 10.16 -15.55 1.69
N SER A 15 10.46 -14.94 2.83
CA SER A 15 10.54 -15.67 4.11
C SER A 15 9.18 -16.21 4.53
N LEU A 16 8.12 -15.41 4.42
CA LEU A 16 6.76 -15.75 4.83
C LEU A 16 6.18 -16.95 4.06
N ILE A 17 6.44 -17.05 2.74
CA ILE A 17 5.99 -18.20 1.96
C ILE A 17 6.72 -19.51 2.30
N ASN A 18 7.96 -19.43 2.82
CA ASN A 18 8.85 -20.57 3.02
C ASN A 18 8.98 -21.02 4.48
N ARG A 19 8.45 -20.27 5.44
CA ARG A 19 8.51 -20.58 6.87
C ARG A 19 7.13 -20.67 7.47
N ASP A 20 6.95 -21.47 8.52
CA ASP A 20 5.65 -21.58 9.22
C ASP A 20 5.45 -20.50 10.26
N ALA A 21 6.54 -19.97 10.81
CA ALA A 21 6.54 -18.86 11.72
C ALA A 21 7.38 -17.70 11.16
N ILE A 22 6.88 -16.48 11.36
CA ILE A 22 7.58 -15.25 11.06
C ILE A 22 7.77 -14.45 12.34
N ASP A 23 9.01 -14.04 12.55
CA ASP A 23 9.43 -13.36 13.76
C ASP A 23 9.57 -11.85 13.49
N LEU A 24 8.69 -11.06 14.10
CA LEU A 24 8.74 -9.60 14.04
C LEU A 24 9.32 -8.98 15.32
N ARG A 25 9.82 -9.76 16.28
CA ARG A 25 10.24 -9.23 17.60
C ARG A 25 11.28 -8.11 17.51
N ASP A 26 12.18 -8.19 16.54
CA ASP A 26 13.24 -7.20 16.28
C ASP A 26 12.79 -6.01 15.41
N ILE A 27 11.53 -5.99 14.96
CA ILE A 27 11.00 -4.89 14.15
C ILE A 27 10.77 -3.67 15.03
N THR A 28 11.47 -2.60 14.72
CA THR A 28 11.38 -1.30 15.38
C THR A 28 10.56 -0.29 14.58
N PHE A 29 10.24 -0.59 13.32
CA PHE A 29 9.41 0.25 12.47
C PHE A 29 8.70 -0.58 11.39
N ILE A 30 7.42 -0.28 11.17
CA ILE A 30 6.62 -0.83 10.08
C ILE A 30 5.83 0.31 9.45
N ASP A 31 5.79 0.39 8.12
CA ASP A 31 5.03 1.42 7.41
C ASP A 31 3.71 0.87 6.87
N PRO A 32 2.82 1.70 6.28
CA PRO A 32 1.57 1.22 5.68
C PRO A 32 1.76 0.09 4.68
N CYS A 33 2.83 0.18 3.89
CA CYS A 33 3.25 -0.80 2.91
C CYS A 33 3.52 -2.17 3.56
N GLY A 34 4.36 -2.20 4.59
CA GLY A 34 4.63 -3.40 5.38
C GLY A 34 3.39 -3.98 6.04
N MET A 35 2.51 -3.15 6.59
CA MET A 35 1.27 -3.60 7.24
C MET A 35 0.29 -4.22 6.25
N VAL A 36 -0.09 -3.50 5.19
CA VAL A 36 -1.08 -4.01 4.24
C VAL A 36 -0.55 -5.20 3.44
N GLY A 37 0.73 -5.16 3.05
CA GLY A 37 1.38 -6.28 2.38
C GLY A 37 1.45 -7.53 3.24
N LEU A 38 1.70 -7.39 4.55
CA LEU A 38 1.67 -8.50 5.50
C LEU A 38 0.25 -9.09 5.63
N LEU A 39 -0.77 -8.25 5.74
CA LEU A 39 -2.16 -8.70 5.83
C LEU A 39 -2.60 -9.45 4.57
N ASP A 40 -2.31 -8.92 3.39
CA ASP A 40 -2.67 -9.55 2.12
C ASP A 40 -1.88 -10.84 1.88
N ALA A 41 -0.58 -10.87 2.18
CA ALA A 41 0.21 -12.09 2.11
C ALA A 41 -0.33 -13.17 3.06
N GLY A 42 -0.73 -12.79 4.28
CA GLY A 42 -1.38 -13.68 5.23
C GLY A 42 -2.70 -14.23 4.71
N ARG A 43 -3.56 -13.34 4.18
CA ARG A 43 -4.84 -13.71 3.57
C ARG A 43 -4.65 -14.67 2.39
N TYR A 44 -3.66 -14.41 1.53
CA TYR A 44 -3.33 -15.31 0.42
C TYR A 44 -2.93 -16.71 0.91
N LEU A 45 -2.07 -16.78 1.93
CA LEU A 45 -1.61 -18.05 2.48
C LEU A 45 -2.72 -18.80 3.23
N SER A 46 -3.59 -18.09 3.96
CA SER A 46 -4.71 -18.71 4.67
C SER A 46 -5.75 -19.31 3.71
N LEU A 47 -6.00 -18.68 2.56
CA LEU A 47 -6.85 -19.23 1.49
C LEU A 47 -6.32 -20.55 0.91
N ASN A 48 -5.02 -20.82 1.08
CA ASN A 48 -4.36 -22.06 0.66
C ASN A 48 -4.15 -23.04 1.85
N ASN A 49 -4.94 -22.91 2.92
CA ASN A 49 -4.86 -23.71 4.15
C ASN A 49 -3.48 -23.66 4.84
N LYS A 50 -2.73 -22.56 4.67
CA LYS A 50 -1.43 -22.33 5.30
C LYS A 50 -1.49 -21.14 6.23
N ARG A 51 -2.23 -21.26 7.34
CA ARG A 51 -2.18 -20.26 8.39
C ARG A 51 -0.79 -20.25 9.02
N LYS A 52 -0.19 -19.07 9.16
CA LYS A 52 1.18 -18.89 9.64
C LYS A 52 1.17 -18.29 11.04
N THR A 53 2.20 -18.60 11.83
CA THR A 53 2.42 -17.94 13.12
C THR A 53 3.15 -16.62 12.91
N LEU A 54 2.68 -15.56 13.56
CA LEU A 54 3.31 -14.24 13.55
C LEU A 54 3.73 -13.87 14.96
N ALA A 55 5.04 -13.94 15.24
CA ALA A 55 5.58 -13.44 16.49
C ALA A 55 5.59 -11.91 16.46
N LEU A 56 4.86 -11.27 17.37
CA LEU A 56 4.64 -9.83 17.36
C LEU A 56 5.91 -9.03 17.74
N PRO A 57 6.02 -7.76 17.32
CA PRO A 57 7.11 -6.89 17.72
C PRO A 57 7.27 -6.78 19.24
N ALA A 58 8.51 -6.79 19.73
CA ALA A 58 8.80 -6.57 21.15
C ALA A 58 8.65 -5.09 21.54
N SER A 59 8.77 -4.18 20.58
CA SER A 59 8.62 -2.73 20.81
C SER A 59 7.16 -2.36 21.10
N GLY A 60 6.92 -1.86 22.31
CA GLY A 60 5.60 -1.37 22.71
C GLY A 60 5.09 -0.20 21.85
N ASP A 61 5.97 0.62 21.31
CA ASP A 61 5.58 1.72 20.42
C ASP A 61 5.15 1.21 19.04
N VAL A 62 5.80 0.16 18.53
CA VAL A 62 5.35 -0.51 17.30
C VAL A 62 4.00 -1.18 17.52
N LEU A 63 3.78 -1.85 18.66
CA LEU A 63 2.48 -2.46 18.98
C LEU A 63 1.36 -1.40 19.07
N LYS A 64 1.61 -0.28 19.76
CA LYS A 64 0.65 0.85 19.80
C LYS A 64 0.37 1.42 18.41
N TYR A 65 1.41 1.50 17.56
CA TYR A 65 1.25 1.98 16.20
C TYR A 65 0.42 1.01 15.33
N LEU A 66 0.69 -0.30 15.41
CA LEU A 66 -0.09 -1.34 14.73
C LEU A 66 -1.57 -1.28 15.14
N GLU A 67 -1.84 -1.16 16.44
CA GLU A 67 -3.21 -0.98 16.93
C GLU A 67 -3.83 0.31 16.40
N ARG A 68 -3.08 1.42 16.44
CA ARG A 68 -3.55 2.72 15.94
C ARG A 68 -3.91 2.67 14.46
N MET A 69 -3.28 1.80 13.68
CA MET A 69 -3.54 1.58 12.26
C MET A 69 -4.64 0.55 12.00
N ASP A 70 -5.32 0.06 13.04
CA ASP A 70 -6.32 -1.02 12.99
C ASP A 70 -5.75 -2.35 12.43
N PHE A 71 -4.43 -2.59 12.53
CA PHE A 71 -3.79 -3.80 11.99
C PHE A 71 -4.32 -5.09 12.65
N PHE A 72 -4.43 -5.10 13.98
CA PHE A 72 -4.85 -6.28 14.74
C PHE A 72 -6.31 -6.68 14.49
N ARG A 73 -7.15 -5.74 14.02
CA ARG A 73 -8.52 -6.02 13.55
C ARG A 73 -8.56 -7.06 12.42
N PHE A 74 -7.50 -7.11 11.61
CA PHE A 74 -7.38 -8.00 10.46
C PHE A 74 -6.40 -9.14 10.71
N ALA A 75 -5.27 -8.87 11.36
CA ALA A 75 -4.16 -9.82 11.47
C ALA A 75 -4.56 -11.17 12.09
N GLY A 76 -5.37 -11.14 13.15
CA GLY A 76 -5.87 -12.35 13.82
C GLY A 76 -6.74 -13.25 12.92
N ARG A 77 -7.26 -12.74 11.78
CA ARG A 77 -8.02 -13.57 10.82
C ARG A 77 -7.11 -14.43 9.94
N TYR A 78 -5.85 -14.01 9.75
CA TYR A 78 -4.94 -14.60 8.78
C TYR A 78 -3.72 -15.26 9.43
N PHE A 79 -3.40 -14.90 10.67
CA PHE A 79 -2.24 -15.39 11.40
C PHE A 79 -2.62 -15.91 12.79
N ASP A 80 -1.82 -16.84 13.30
CA ASP A 80 -1.75 -17.17 14.72
C ASP A 80 -0.76 -16.19 15.38
N LEU A 81 -1.26 -15.28 16.21
CA LEU A 81 -0.44 -14.21 16.80
C LEU A 81 0.23 -14.69 18.09
N VAL A 82 1.53 -14.43 18.24
CA VAL A 82 2.30 -14.79 19.43
C VAL A 82 3.14 -13.60 19.93
N PRO A 83 2.87 -13.04 21.14
CA PRO A 83 1.71 -13.31 21.98
C PRO A 83 0.40 -12.90 21.28
N GLU A 84 -0.73 -13.21 21.91
CA GLU A 84 -2.04 -12.70 21.46
C GLU A 84 -1.99 -11.17 21.32
N ALA A 85 -2.79 -10.64 20.37
CA ALA A 85 -2.86 -9.21 20.14
C ALA A 85 -3.23 -8.50 21.45
N PRO A 86 -2.51 -7.44 21.83
CA PRO A 86 -2.79 -6.75 23.08
C PRO A 86 -4.15 -6.06 22.97
N ASP A 87 -4.99 -6.19 24.00
CA ASP A 87 -6.24 -5.43 24.10
C ASP A 87 -5.92 -3.96 24.46
N LEU A 88 -5.55 -3.20 23.43
CA LEU A 88 -5.23 -1.78 23.52
C LEU A 88 -6.48 -0.90 23.27
N SER A 89 -7.68 -1.45 23.47
CA SER A 89 -8.96 -0.77 23.22
C SER A 89 -9.18 0.44 24.14
N GLY A 90 -8.59 1.57 23.75
CA GLY A 90 -8.67 2.82 24.50
C GLY A 90 -8.81 4.03 23.59
N LYS A 91 -9.77 4.91 23.94
CA LYS A 91 -9.85 6.30 23.41
C LYS A 91 -8.53 7.08 23.61
N PHE A 92 -7.64 6.61 24.48
CA PHE A 92 -6.34 7.22 24.81
C PHE A 92 -5.28 7.16 23.69
N LEU A 93 -5.33 6.19 22.76
CA LEU A 93 -4.39 6.13 21.62
C LEU A 93 -4.82 7.01 20.44
N ARG A 94 -6.07 7.48 20.42
CA ARG A 94 -6.69 8.21 19.31
C ARG A 94 -6.70 9.71 19.57
N SER A 95 -5.60 10.27 20.06
CA SER A 95 -5.46 11.71 20.19
C SER A 95 -5.54 12.39 18.81
N SER A 96 -6.14 13.57 18.77
CA SER A 96 -6.47 14.34 17.57
C SER A 96 -5.26 14.96 16.84
N GLY A 97 -4.04 14.69 17.31
CA GLY A 97 -2.78 15.18 16.74
C GLY A 97 -1.97 14.13 15.96
N THR A 98 -2.53 12.96 15.67
CA THR A 98 -1.78 11.85 15.06
C THR A 98 -1.52 12.06 13.57
N ASP A 99 -0.31 11.75 13.11
CA ASP A 99 0.09 11.80 11.70
C ASP A 99 -0.63 10.74 10.80
N VAL A 100 -1.59 10.00 11.34
CA VAL A 100 -2.37 8.99 10.61
C VAL A 100 -3.45 9.66 9.77
N LEU A 101 -3.32 9.55 8.45
CA LEU A 101 -4.34 10.04 7.50
C LEU A 101 -5.47 9.02 7.37
N LEU A 102 -5.15 7.74 7.23
CA LEU A 102 -6.12 6.66 7.07
C LEU A 102 -5.58 5.37 7.70
N GLU A 103 -6.31 4.89 8.72
CA GLU A 103 -6.14 3.54 9.25
C GLU A 103 -6.43 2.49 8.17
N ILE A 104 -5.95 1.26 8.34
CA ILE A 104 -6.14 0.19 7.37
C ILE A 104 -7.65 0.00 7.11
N THR A 105 -8.06 0.26 5.88
CA THR A 105 -9.46 0.31 5.47
C THR A 105 -9.67 -0.65 4.29
N PRO A 106 -10.66 -1.56 4.35
CA PRO A 106 -11.04 -2.41 3.22
C PRO A 106 -11.60 -1.62 2.04
N ILE A 107 -11.38 -2.15 0.84
CA ILE A 107 -11.97 -1.68 -0.42
C ILE A 107 -12.71 -2.87 -1.01
N GLU A 108 -14.03 -2.91 -0.81
CA GLU A 108 -14.89 -4.02 -1.22
C GLU A 108 -15.93 -3.58 -2.26
N LYS A 109 -16.38 -2.32 -2.17
CA LYS A 109 -17.37 -1.73 -3.08
C LYS A 109 -17.08 -0.24 -3.35
N SER A 110 -17.71 0.32 -4.38
CA SER A 110 -17.54 1.72 -4.77
C SER A 110 -17.85 2.72 -3.65
N ASP A 111 -18.83 2.43 -2.79
CA ASP A 111 -19.15 3.29 -1.63
C ASP A 111 -17.98 3.45 -0.66
N ASP A 112 -17.12 2.44 -0.53
CA ASP A 112 -15.95 2.49 0.36
C ASP A 112 -14.97 3.55 -0.12
N ILE A 113 -14.85 3.76 -1.44
CA ILE A 113 -14.00 4.78 -2.04
C ILE A 113 -14.50 6.18 -1.64
N HIS A 114 -15.81 6.41 -1.69
CA HIS A 114 -16.40 7.68 -1.24
C HIS A 114 -16.12 7.93 0.25
N PHE A 115 -16.23 6.89 1.09
CA PHE A 115 -15.90 6.98 2.50
C PHE A 115 -14.40 7.29 2.74
N ILE A 116 -13.51 6.57 2.06
CA ILE A 116 -12.06 6.75 2.11
C ILE A 116 -11.69 8.17 1.72
N VAL A 117 -12.17 8.64 0.56
CA VAL A 117 -11.93 10.00 0.06
C VAL A 117 -12.43 11.05 1.04
N GLY A 118 -13.65 10.90 1.57
CA GLY A 118 -14.21 11.84 2.54
C GLY A 118 -13.39 11.93 3.83
N LYS A 119 -12.97 10.77 4.37
CA LYS A 119 -12.15 10.69 5.59
C LYS A 119 -10.77 11.29 5.38
N VAL A 120 -10.14 10.97 4.25
CA VAL A 120 -8.84 11.51 3.86
C VAL A 120 -8.93 13.00 3.64
N LYS A 121 -9.89 13.52 2.87
CA LYS A 121 -10.07 14.98 2.65
C LYS A 121 -10.17 15.77 3.96
N LYS A 122 -10.96 15.26 4.91
CA LYS A 122 -11.16 15.89 6.23
C LYS A 122 -9.89 15.94 7.08
N ARG A 123 -9.03 14.92 6.99
CA ARG A 123 -7.75 14.87 7.71
C ARG A 123 -6.59 15.51 6.95
N ALA A 124 -6.66 15.46 5.62
CA ALA A 124 -5.68 16.01 4.70
C ALA A 124 -5.59 17.53 4.83
N HIS A 125 -6.71 18.25 4.94
CA HIS A 125 -6.63 19.69 5.22
C HIS A 125 -5.90 19.99 6.55
N LYS A 126 -6.08 19.15 7.57
CA LYS A 126 -5.36 19.34 8.85
C LYS A 126 -3.88 18.96 8.80
N ILE A 127 -3.50 18.04 7.91
CA ILE A 127 -2.16 17.43 7.90
C ILE A 127 -1.35 17.90 6.68
N LEU A 128 -1.89 17.81 5.47
CA LEU A 128 -1.22 18.22 4.23
C LEU A 128 -1.01 19.73 4.15
N GLU A 129 -2.03 20.54 4.47
CA GLU A 129 -1.91 22.00 4.47
C GLU A 129 -0.94 22.47 5.56
N LYS A 130 -1.08 21.93 6.78
CA LYS A 130 -0.32 22.38 7.96
C LYS A 130 1.12 21.84 8.03
N HIS A 131 1.38 20.63 7.54
CA HIS A 131 2.67 19.94 7.73
C HIS A 131 3.39 19.56 6.45
N LEU A 132 2.77 19.72 5.28
CA LEU A 132 3.43 19.44 4.00
C LEU A 132 3.37 20.65 3.04
N HIS A 133 2.72 21.74 3.46
CA HIS A 133 2.59 23.01 2.73
C HIS A 133 2.01 22.87 1.31
N TYR A 134 1.17 21.86 1.13
CA TYR A 134 0.45 21.61 -0.11
C TYR A 134 -0.72 22.59 -0.28
N ASP A 135 -0.89 23.13 -1.49
CA ASP A 135 -2.06 23.93 -1.86
C ASP A 135 -3.30 23.06 -2.10
N ASP A 136 -4.48 23.68 -2.20
CA ASP A 136 -5.74 22.96 -2.45
C ASP A 136 -5.71 22.13 -3.74
N ASN A 137 -4.95 22.58 -4.75
CA ASN A 137 -4.79 21.84 -6.01
C ASN A 137 -4.02 20.54 -5.80
N ALA A 138 -2.98 20.55 -4.97
CA ALA A 138 -2.21 19.38 -4.58
C ALA A 138 -3.06 18.39 -3.79
N ILE A 139 -3.83 18.88 -2.81
CA ILE A 139 -4.72 18.06 -1.99
C ILE A 139 -5.80 17.41 -2.87
N ASN A 140 -6.39 18.15 -3.81
CA ASN A 140 -7.35 17.61 -4.76
C ASN A 140 -6.71 16.58 -5.70
N GLY A 141 -5.52 16.87 -6.22
CA GLY A 141 -4.77 15.91 -7.04
C GLY A 141 -4.45 14.61 -6.30
N PHE A 142 -4.11 14.71 -5.01
CA PHE A 142 -3.86 13.57 -4.13
C PHE A 142 -5.12 12.72 -3.94
N ILE A 143 -6.25 13.37 -3.70
CA ILE A 143 -7.55 12.71 -3.56
C ILE A 143 -7.95 11.99 -4.85
N VAL A 144 -7.75 12.64 -6.01
CA VAL A 144 -8.01 12.03 -7.32
C VAL A 144 -7.11 10.81 -7.51
N ALA A 145 -5.80 10.94 -7.28
CA ALA A 145 -4.87 9.83 -7.41
C ALA A 145 -5.24 8.64 -6.49
N LEU A 146 -5.62 8.91 -5.24
CA LEU A 146 -6.10 7.89 -4.31
C LEU A 146 -7.37 7.21 -4.83
N SER A 147 -8.34 7.99 -5.30
CA SER A 147 -9.59 7.46 -5.85
C SER A 147 -9.34 6.55 -7.06
N GLU A 148 -8.45 6.93 -7.97
CA GLU A 148 -8.08 6.13 -9.14
C GLU A 148 -7.43 4.80 -8.75
N VAL A 149 -6.52 4.81 -7.78
CA VAL A 149 -5.87 3.57 -7.30
C VAL A 149 -6.88 2.63 -6.64
N CYS A 150 -7.78 3.16 -5.80
CA CYS A 150 -8.83 2.35 -5.17
C CYS A 150 -9.86 1.84 -6.19
N GLN A 151 -10.26 2.66 -7.16
CA GLN A 151 -11.21 2.30 -8.21
C GLN A 151 -10.68 1.15 -9.07
N ASN A 152 -9.38 1.12 -9.35
CA ASN A 152 -8.76 0.01 -10.08
C ASN A 152 -8.98 -1.35 -9.39
N ILE A 153 -9.06 -1.39 -8.06
CA ILE A 153 -9.38 -2.64 -7.35
C ILE A 153 -10.77 -3.10 -7.73
N ILE A 154 -11.78 -2.23 -7.60
CA ILE A 154 -13.18 -2.56 -7.88
C ILE A 154 -13.38 -2.94 -9.36
N GLU A 155 -12.72 -2.25 -10.28
CA GLU A 155 -12.91 -2.46 -11.73
C GLU A 155 -12.11 -3.62 -12.31
N HIS A 156 -10.97 -3.97 -11.71
CA HIS A 156 -9.98 -4.83 -12.36
C HIS A 156 -9.44 -5.98 -11.52
N SER A 157 -9.53 -5.92 -10.19
CA SER A 157 -8.94 -6.98 -9.36
C SER A 157 -9.77 -8.27 -9.38
N GLU A 158 -11.09 -8.18 -9.57
CA GLU A 158 -12.04 -9.29 -9.35
C GLU A 158 -11.99 -9.81 -7.90
N ASN A 159 -11.50 -8.98 -6.96
CA ASN A 159 -11.37 -9.28 -5.55
C ASN A 159 -11.51 -7.97 -4.73
N THR A 160 -11.22 -8.05 -3.44
CA THR A 160 -11.21 -6.91 -2.52
C THR A 160 -9.78 -6.54 -2.14
N GLY A 161 -9.58 -5.30 -1.69
CA GLY A 161 -8.28 -4.78 -1.31
C GLY A 161 -8.25 -4.09 0.05
N LEU A 162 -7.07 -3.58 0.40
CA LEU A 162 -6.80 -2.80 1.60
C LEU A 162 -6.06 -1.52 1.23
N VAL A 163 -6.36 -0.44 1.94
CA VAL A 163 -5.59 0.82 1.87
C VAL A 163 -5.19 1.30 3.25
N GLY A 164 -3.97 1.83 3.36
CA GLY A 164 -3.49 2.54 4.55
C GLY A 164 -2.69 3.78 4.15
N ILE A 165 -2.86 4.88 4.90
CA ILE A 165 -2.20 6.15 4.60
C ILE A 165 -1.65 6.77 5.88
N GLN A 166 -0.36 7.07 5.87
CA GLN A 166 0.35 7.63 7.02
C GLN A 166 1.24 8.79 6.59
N LYS A 167 1.23 9.87 7.37
CA LYS A 167 2.30 10.86 7.38
C LYS A 167 3.34 10.49 8.45
N TYR A 168 4.61 10.73 8.21
CA TYR A 168 5.63 10.72 9.25
C TYR A 168 6.78 11.64 8.85
N HIS A 169 7.63 11.98 9.81
CA HIS A 169 8.84 12.74 9.54
C HIS A 169 9.98 11.78 9.13
N PHE A 170 10.47 11.92 7.90
CA PHE A 170 11.51 11.06 7.39
C PHE A 170 12.89 11.66 7.69
N GLN A 171 13.51 11.15 8.75
CA GLN A 171 14.75 11.70 9.33
C GLN A 171 15.88 11.87 8.31
N LYS A 172 16.04 10.92 7.38
CA LYS A 172 17.11 10.96 6.36
C LYS A 172 17.00 12.19 5.44
N LEU A 173 15.77 12.65 5.17
CA LEU A 173 15.52 13.82 4.32
C LEU A 173 15.17 15.07 5.13
N ASN A 174 15.04 14.95 6.46
CA ASN A 174 14.54 15.99 7.35
C ASN A 174 13.24 16.64 6.83
N LYS A 175 12.35 15.82 6.25
CA LYS A 175 11.10 16.26 5.62
C LYS A 175 9.93 15.38 6.06
N ASN A 176 8.74 15.96 6.11
CA ASN A 176 7.50 15.20 6.24
C ASN A 176 7.24 14.41 4.95
N VAL A 177 6.75 13.19 5.11
CA VAL A 177 6.46 12.27 3.99
C VAL A 177 5.10 11.64 4.22
N VAL A 178 4.30 11.54 3.17
CA VAL A 178 3.08 10.74 3.13
C VAL A 178 3.34 9.45 2.39
N LYS A 179 3.04 8.32 3.02
CA LYS A 179 2.98 7.00 2.38
C LYS A 179 1.54 6.55 2.23
N ILE A 180 1.20 6.15 1.01
CA ILE A 180 -0.04 5.46 0.66
C ILE A 180 0.35 4.05 0.25
N ALA A 181 -0.30 3.07 0.86
CA ALA A 181 -0.20 1.68 0.45
C ALA A 181 -1.59 1.17 0.06
N VAL A 182 -1.71 0.60 -1.13
CA VAL A 182 -2.92 -0.04 -1.62
C VAL A 182 -2.56 -1.44 -2.12
N THR A 183 -3.32 -2.45 -1.73
CA THR A 183 -3.07 -3.84 -2.11
C THR A 183 -4.38 -4.55 -2.42
N ASP A 184 -4.33 -5.53 -3.31
CA ASP A 184 -5.40 -6.46 -3.61
C ASP A 184 -4.86 -7.87 -3.90
N LEU A 185 -5.71 -8.88 -3.70
CA LEU A 185 -5.42 -10.28 -4.07
C LEU A 185 -6.13 -10.71 -5.36
N GLY A 186 -6.25 -9.79 -6.30
CA GLY A 186 -6.95 -9.98 -7.55
C GLY A 186 -6.20 -10.79 -8.59
N ILE A 187 -6.68 -10.70 -9.84
CA ILE A 187 -6.09 -11.38 -11.00
C ILE A 187 -4.72 -10.81 -11.42
N GLY A 188 -4.38 -9.59 -10.97
CA GLY A 188 -3.14 -8.90 -11.31
C GLY A 188 -3.11 -8.29 -12.72
N PHE A 189 -2.09 -7.47 -12.97
CA PHE A 189 -1.99 -6.66 -14.18
C PHE A 189 -1.89 -7.48 -15.46
N ARG A 190 -1.09 -8.56 -15.44
CA ARG A 190 -0.88 -9.41 -16.61
C ARG A 190 -2.16 -10.07 -17.08
N LYS A 191 -2.88 -10.76 -16.18
CA LYS A 191 -4.13 -11.44 -16.53
C LYS A 191 -5.22 -10.44 -16.94
N SER A 192 -5.29 -9.29 -16.26
CA SER A 192 -6.22 -8.21 -16.61
C SER A 192 -5.98 -7.69 -18.04
N LEU A 193 -4.74 -7.34 -18.40
CA LEU A 193 -4.40 -6.80 -19.72
C LEU A 193 -4.38 -7.85 -20.84
N ALA A 194 -4.06 -9.11 -20.51
CA ALA A 194 -4.03 -10.21 -21.48
C ALA A 194 -5.39 -10.48 -22.14
N THR A 195 -6.49 -9.99 -21.56
CA THR A 195 -7.84 -10.04 -22.17
C THR A 195 -7.94 -9.24 -23.47
N ARG A 196 -7.08 -8.25 -23.68
CA ARG A 196 -7.12 -7.33 -24.82
C ARG A 196 -5.80 -7.22 -25.58
N PHE A 197 -4.67 -7.43 -24.92
CA PHE A 197 -3.35 -7.26 -25.50
C PHE A 197 -2.52 -8.54 -25.36
N PRO A 198 -1.63 -8.87 -26.31
CA PRO A 198 -0.62 -9.88 -26.08
C PRO A 198 0.36 -9.35 -25.01
N ILE A 199 0.48 -10.08 -23.90
CA ILE A 199 1.36 -9.78 -22.77
C ILE A 199 2.23 -11.00 -22.47
N ARG A 200 3.54 -10.87 -22.64
CA ARG A 200 4.53 -11.95 -22.48
C ARG A 200 4.82 -12.26 -21.02
N ASP A 201 4.99 -11.24 -20.19
CA ASP A 201 5.41 -11.36 -18.81
C ASP A 201 4.84 -10.25 -17.92
N ASP A 202 5.02 -10.36 -16.60
CA ASP A 202 4.46 -9.41 -15.63
C ASP A 202 5.11 -8.02 -15.73
N MET A 203 6.40 -7.96 -16.10
CA MET A 203 7.09 -6.67 -16.25
C MET A 203 6.54 -5.91 -17.45
N GLU A 204 6.33 -6.59 -18.58
CA GLU A 204 5.68 -5.99 -19.75
C GLU A 204 4.26 -5.48 -19.41
N ALA A 205 3.50 -6.23 -18.61
CA ALA A 205 2.18 -5.80 -18.15
C ALA A 205 2.26 -4.48 -17.36
N LEU A 206 3.19 -4.39 -16.41
CA LEU A 206 3.41 -3.19 -15.61
C LEU A 206 3.88 -2.01 -16.45
N GLU A 207 4.77 -2.22 -17.42
CA GLU A 207 5.23 -1.18 -18.34
C GLU A 207 4.08 -0.65 -19.21
N LYS A 208 3.28 -1.55 -19.79
CA LYS A 208 2.09 -1.20 -20.59
C LYS A 208 1.04 -0.44 -19.78
N ALA A 209 0.78 -0.87 -18.55
CA ALA A 209 -0.17 -0.16 -17.67
C ALA A 209 0.36 1.20 -17.23
N LEU A 210 1.58 1.25 -16.68
CA LEU A 210 2.09 2.45 -16.02
C LEU A 210 2.71 3.47 -16.99
N LEU A 211 3.40 3.02 -18.04
CA LEU A 211 4.08 3.90 -18.97
C LEU A 211 3.21 4.29 -20.17
N HIS A 212 2.39 3.37 -20.65
CA HIS A 212 1.56 3.57 -21.84
C HIS A 212 0.07 3.81 -21.51
N GLY A 213 -0.35 3.69 -20.24
CA GLY A 213 -1.73 3.95 -19.83
C GLY A 213 -2.74 2.95 -20.40
N LEU A 214 -2.31 1.73 -20.73
CA LEU A 214 -3.20 0.72 -21.30
C LEU A 214 -4.15 0.14 -20.24
N SER A 215 -5.41 -0.05 -20.63
CA SER A 215 -6.46 -0.68 -19.82
C SER A 215 -7.30 -1.68 -20.63
N ARG A 216 -7.95 -2.60 -19.92
CA ARG A 216 -8.87 -3.59 -20.51
C ARG A 216 -10.17 -2.96 -21.05
N HIS A 217 -10.58 -1.77 -20.57
CA HIS A 217 -11.76 -1.06 -21.07
C HIS A 217 -11.43 -0.09 -22.23
N VAL A 218 -12.39 0.14 -23.14
CA VAL A 218 -12.20 0.87 -24.42
C VAL A 218 -12.66 2.35 -24.35
N ASP A 219 -13.38 2.77 -23.32
CA ASP A 219 -14.00 4.11 -23.27
C ASP A 219 -12.96 5.24 -23.25
N GLU A 220 -13.19 6.32 -24.00
CA GLU A 220 -12.35 7.53 -24.12
C GLU A 220 -12.09 8.29 -22.79
N GLY A 221 -12.59 7.78 -21.66
CA GLY A 221 -12.29 8.27 -20.31
C GLY A 221 -11.72 7.21 -19.35
N ARG A 222 -11.66 5.93 -19.72
CA ARG A 222 -11.19 4.81 -18.88
C ARG A 222 -9.83 4.30 -19.34
N GLY A 223 -8.91 4.12 -18.39
CA GLY A 223 -7.49 3.81 -18.65
C GLY A 223 -6.53 4.99 -18.41
N HIS A 224 -7.07 6.18 -18.14
CA HIS A 224 -6.26 7.32 -17.69
C HIS A 224 -5.92 7.29 -16.20
N GLY A 225 -6.54 6.43 -15.38
CA GLY A 225 -6.39 6.44 -13.93
C GLY A 225 -4.94 6.31 -13.49
N LEU A 226 -4.27 5.21 -13.86
CA LEU A 226 -2.87 5.01 -13.48
C LEU A 226 -1.92 6.01 -14.14
N ALA A 227 -2.23 6.46 -15.37
CA ALA A 227 -1.48 7.54 -16.02
C ALA A 227 -1.64 8.88 -15.30
N ALA A 228 -2.83 9.18 -14.74
CA ALA A 228 -3.11 10.35 -13.94
C ALA A 228 -2.38 10.28 -12.59
N VAL A 229 -2.41 9.12 -11.93
CA VAL A 229 -1.61 8.85 -10.73
C VAL A 229 -0.13 9.11 -11.00
N LYS A 230 0.41 8.57 -12.10
CA LYS A 230 1.81 8.82 -12.52
C LYS A 230 2.09 10.31 -12.74
N ARG A 231 1.23 11.02 -13.48
CA ARG A 231 1.40 12.47 -13.72
C ARG A 231 1.37 13.26 -12.42
N PHE A 232 0.48 12.91 -11.50
CA PHE A 232 0.39 13.53 -10.19
C PHE A 232 1.66 13.28 -9.36
N VAL A 233 2.10 12.03 -9.25
CA VAL A 233 3.32 11.67 -8.51
C VAL A 233 4.53 12.40 -9.08
N ASN A 234 4.70 12.43 -10.40
CA ASN A 234 5.81 13.15 -11.04
C ASN A 234 5.76 14.66 -10.79
N ARG A 235 4.57 15.27 -10.82
CA ARG A 235 4.40 16.72 -10.58
C ARG A 235 4.90 17.12 -9.19
N TRP A 236 4.74 16.23 -8.21
CA TRP A 236 5.12 16.48 -6.82
C TRP A 236 6.42 15.80 -6.41
N ASP A 237 7.26 15.46 -7.39
CA ASP A 237 8.54 14.78 -7.20
C ASP A 237 8.43 13.55 -6.28
N GLY A 238 7.33 12.80 -6.41
CA GLY A 238 7.03 11.64 -5.58
C GLY A 238 7.62 10.34 -6.12
N LYS A 239 7.58 9.29 -5.29
CA LYS A 239 7.92 7.91 -5.68
C LYS A 239 6.64 7.08 -5.85
N LEU A 240 6.56 6.30 -6.92
CA LEU A 240 5.49 5.32 -7.16
C LEU A 240 6.11 3.96 -7.41
N SER A 241 5.62 2.91 -6.76
CA SER A 241 6.02 1.52 -7.01
C SER A 241 4.81 0.63 -7.15
N ILE A 242 4.82 -0.27 -8.13
CA ILE A 242 3.74 -1.21 -8.41
C ILE A 242 4.34 -2.60 -8.54
N ARG A 243 3.78 -3.54 -7.77
CA ARG A 243 4.17 -4.95 -7.70
C ARG A 243 2.98 -5.80 -8.16
N SER A 244 3.20 -6.72 -9.08
CA SER A 244 2.18 -7.71 -9.50
C SER A 244 2.86 -8.95 -10.10
N GLY A 245 2.35 -10.15 -9.82
CA GLY A 245 2.91 -11.40 -10.33
C GLY A 245 4.32 -11.67 -9.80
N ASN A 246 5.33 -11.71 -10.68
CA ASN A 246 6.74 -11.87 -10.32
C ASN A 246 7.60 -10.61 -10.58
N ALA A 247 6.97 -9.45 -10.78
CA ALA A 247 7.64 -8.20 -11.15
C ALA A 247 7.23 -7.00 -10.28
N LYS A 248 8.15 -6.05 -10.15
CA LYS A 248 7.93 -4.73 -9.55
C LYS A 248 8.52 -3.63 -10.45
N LEU A 249 7.74 -2.58 -10.70
CA LEU A 249 8.14 -1.41 -11.47
C LEU A 249 7.99 -0.15 -10.61
N SER A 250 9.03 0.69 -10.58
CA SER A 250 9.07 1.89 -9.76
C SER A 250 9.49 3.12 -10.57
N ILE A 251 8.79 4.22 -10.32
CA ILE A 251 9.19 5.58 -10.67
C ILE A 251 9.82 6.19 -9.42
N ILE A 252 11.10 6.53 -9.54
CA ILE A 252 11.94 6.95 -8.42
C ILE A 252 12.46 8.37 -8.74
N PRO A 253 12.14 9.38 -7.91
CA PRO A 253 12.67 10.74 -8.02
C PRO A 253 14.12 10.80 -7.55
N ASP A 254 14.79 11.94 -7.73
CA ASP A 254 16.22 12.09 -7.46
C ASP A 254 16.59 11.90 -5.97
N TRP A 255 15.70 12.29 -5.05
CA TRP A 255 15.89 12.03 -3.61
C TRP A 255 15.60 10.58 -3.22
N GLY A 256 14.90 9.84 -4.09
CA GLY A 256 14.42 8.49 -3.84
C GLY A 256 15.51 7.43 -4.01
N TRP A 257 15.25 6.24 -3.48
CA TRP A 257 16.14 5.09 -3.63
C TRP A 257 15.34 3.82 -3.92
N GLY A 258 16.05 2.76 -4.31
CA GLY A 258 15.49 1.47 -4.73
C GLY A 258 15.81 1.16 -6.19
N LYS A 259 15.21 0.08 -6.70
CA LYS A 259 15.39 -0.35 -8.08
C LYS A 259 14.19 0.07 -8.92
N LYS A 260 14.44 0.57 -10.14
CA LYS A 260 13.36 0.94 -11.07
C LYS A 260 12.62 -0.29 -11.60
N ARG A 261 13.33 -1.40 -11.78
CA ARG A 261 12.79 -2.67 -12.32
C ARG A 261 13.32 -3.83 -11.51
N GLU A 262 12.44 -4.71 -11.09
CA GLU A 262 12.76 -5.96 -10.41
C GLU A 262 11.94 -7.09 -11.02
N THR A 263 12.59 -8.19 -11.37
CA THR A 263 11.98 -9.38 -11.97
C THR A 263 12.43 -10.63 -11.21
N GLY A 264 11.73 -11.75 -11.41
CA GLY A 264 12.06 -13.01 -10.72
C GLY A 264 11.72 -12.98 -9.22
N LEU A 265 10.83 -12.07 -8.81
CA LEU A 265 10.34 -12.00 -7.42
C LEU A 265 9.42 -13.18 -7.12
N ALA A 266 9.26 -13.54 -5.85
CA ALA A 266 8.30 -14.56 -5.44
C ALA A 266 6.89 -14.19 -5.91
N TYR A 267 6.10 -15.13 -6.42
CA TYR A 267 4.78 -14.81 -6.98
C TYR A 267 3.84 -14.19 -5.93
N PHE A 268 3.35 -12.99 -6.22
CA PHE A 268 2.35 -12.28 -5.42
C PHE A 268 1.09 -12.08 -6.28
N PRO A 269 -0.08 -12.62 -5.86
CA PRO A 269 -1.33 -12.43 -6.60
C PRO A 269 -1.80 -10.98 -6.53
N GLY A 270 -2.63 -10.55 -7.47
CA GLY A 270 -3.19 -9.19 -7.47
C GLY A 270 -2.14 -8.12 -7.70
N SER A 271 -2.27 -7.01 -6.97
CA SER A 271 -1.35 -5.89 -7.05
C SER A 271 -1.08 -5.26 -5.71
N TYR A 272 0.10 -4.66 -5.61
CA TYR A 272 0.54 -3.90 -4.45
C TYR A 272 1.17 -2.59 -4.94
N ILE A 273 0.62 -1.47 -4.49
CA ILE A 273 0.92 -0.12 -4.95
C ILE A 273 1.38 0.72 -3.75
N ASN A 274 2.56 1.32 -3.90
CA ASN A 274 3.15 2.25 -2.94
C ASN A 274 3.30 3.63 -3.59
N ILE A 275 2.75 4.67 -2.97
CA ILE A 275 2.97 6.06 -3.34
C ILE A 275 3.61 6.79 -2.15
N MET A 276 4.69 7.51 -2.41
CA MET A 276 5.39 8.35 -1.44
C MET A 276 5.48 9.78 -1.95
N LEU A 277 5.04 10.74 -1.12
CA LEU A 277 5.04 12.17 -1.43
C LEU A 277 5.77 12.94 -0.34
N LEU A 278 6.60 13.92 -0.72
CA LEU A 278 7.39 14.74 0.18
C LEU A 278 6.75 16.09 0.44
N GLU A 279 7.01 16.60 1.64
CA GLU A 279 6.88 18.02 1.96
C GLU A 279 7.54 18.89 0.89
N VAL A 280 6.77 19.85 0.40
CA VAL A 280 7.20 20.82 -0.61
C VAL A 280 8.06 21.89 0.06
#